data_AF-A0A0N7LX84-F1
#
_entry.id   AF-A0A0N7LX84-F1
#
_cell.length_a   1.000
_cell.length_b   1.000
_cell.length_c   1.000
_cell.angle_alpha   90.00
_cell.angle_beta   90.00
_cell.angle_gamma   90.00
#
_symmetry.space_group_name_H-M   'P 1'
#
loop_
_entity.id
_entity.type
_entity.pdbx_description
1 polymer ?
#
loop_
_entity_poly.entity_id
_entity_poly.type
_entity_poly.pdbx_seq_one_letter_code
_entity_poly.pdbx_strand_id
1 'polypeptide(L)'
;MPEHTRDELVMSYLRVRQALGWLGVGLPLVLILGGLLAGTGILPSVSDYYHSVMRDIFVGCLFAIGVFLISYKGHPLKEGERFSDDIVTTIAGIAAFGVALFPNEAGGRINPETLSQELIGFSAAAMGHYLSGVIFLGSLTYFCLVKFARTAKPFRRHIYRACGGFIVLGGVVATIASLIKLNGPAPLAAWVVELRLIFWIEALGILAFGISWLVKGQAQFDMVKSVLIRRKL
;
A
#
# COMPACT_ATOMS: atom_id res chain seq x y z
N MET A 1 -11.50 -28.28 19.88
CA MET A 1 -12.42 -27.44 19.10
C MET A 1 -13.01 -28.28 17.98
N PRO A 2 -14.34 -28.26 17.74
CA PRO A 2 -14.97 -29.03 16.67
C PRO A 2 -14.41 -28.67 15.28
N GLU A 3 -14.41 -29.63 14.35
CA GLU A 3 -13.80 -29.43 13.02
C GLU A 3 -14.52 -28.38 12.18
N HIS A 4 -15.86 -28.36 12.21
CA HIS A 4 -16.66 -27.33 11.54
C HIS A 4 -16.22 -25.91 11.94
N THR A 5 -15.99 -25.70 13.24
CA THR A 5 -15.51 -24.42 13.78
C THR A 5 -14.12 -24.07 13.23
N ARG A 6 -13.23 -25.04 13.03
CA ARG A 6 -11.89 -24.79 12.46
C ARG A 6 -11.99 -24.32 11.01
N ASP A 7 -12.84 -24.96 10.21
CA ASP A 7 -13.03 -24.61 8.81
C ASP A 7 -13.61 -23.19 8.66
N GLU A 8 -14.60 -22.84 9.49
CA GLU A 8 -15.15 -21.49 9.56
C GLU A 8 -14.10 -20.43 9.90
N LEU A 9 -13.24 -20.72 10.90
CA LEU A 9 -12.15 -19.81 11.27
C LEU A 9 -11.14 -19.61 10.13
N VAL A 10 -10.77 -20.67 9.41
CA VAL A 10 -9.86 -20.56 8.26
C VAL A 10 -10.48 -19.70 7.15
N MET A 11 -11.77 -19.89 6.86
CA MET A 11 -12.47 -19.11 5.83
C MET A 11 -12.68 -17.66 6.26
N SER A 12 -12.89 -17.40 7.55
CA SER A 12 -12.94 -16.04 8.11
C SER A 12 -11.58 -15.34 7.95
N TYR A 13 -10.49 -16.02 8.32
CA TYR A 13 -9.12 -15.52 8.17
C TYR A 13 -8.80 -15.15 6.70
N LEU A 14 -9.21 -15.97 5.74
CA LEU A 14 -9.00 -15.68 4.31
C LEU A 14 -9.79 -14.47 3.81
N ARG A 15 -11.01 -14.25 4.31
CA ARG A 15 -11.80 -13.05 3.99
C ARG A 15 -11.17 -11.78 4.55
N VAL A 16 -10.70 -11.83 5.79
CA VAL A 16 -9.93 -10.74 6.41
C VAL A 16 -8.70 -10.41 5.58
N ARG A 17 -7.99 -11.43 5.08
CA ARG A 17 -6.84 -11.24 4.20
C ARG A 17 -7.22 -10.57 2.87
N GLN A 18 -8.38 -10.86 2.29
CA GLN A 18 -8.84 -10.21 1.06
C GLN A 18 -9.20 -8.73 1.28
N ALA A 19 -9.64 -8.35 2.49
CA ALA A 19 -9.98 -6.96 2.81
C ALA A 19 -8.80 -6.01 2.57
N LEU A 20 -7.56 -6.41 2.87
CA LEU A 20 -6.37 -5.62 2.58
C LEU A 20 -6.20 -5.32 1.08
N GLY A 21 -6.47 -6.32 0.21
CA GLY A 21 -6.44 -6.12 -1.23
C GLY A 21 -7.51 -5.14 -1.71
N TRP A 22 -8.71 -5.22 -1.13
CA TRP A 22 -9.82 -4.30 -1.41
C TRP A 22 -9.55 -2.88 -0.91
N LEU A 23 -8.90 -2.71 0.24
CA LEU A 23 -8.44 -1.39 0.70
C LEU A 23 -7.46 -0.78 -0.28
N GLY A 24 -6.48 -1.55 -0.77
CA GLY A 24 -5.55 -1.10 -1.81
C GLY A 24 -6.27 -0.69 -3.10
N VAL A 25 -7.17 -1.52 -3.62
CA VAL A 25 -7.90 -1.18 -4.85
C VAL A 25 -8.84 0.02 -4.66
N GLY A 26 -9.51 0.10 -3.51
CA GLY A 26 -10.52 1.12 -3.22
C GLY A 26 -9.93 2.49 -2.91
N LEU A 27 -8.79 2.57 -2.22
CA LEU A 27 -8.20 3.83 -1.76
C LEU A 27 -8.08 4.90 -2.86
N PRO A 28 -7.38 4.66 -4.00
CA PRO A 28 -7.24 5.69 -5.02
C PRO A 28 -8.60 6.11 -5.63
N LEU A 29 -9.53 5.17 -5.79
CA LEU A 29 -10.85 5.46 -6.33
C LEU A 29 -11.67 6.36 -5.38
N VAL A 30 -11.63 6.06 -4.09
CA VAL A 30 -12.31 6.85 -3.05
C VAL A 30 -11.71 8.24 -2.93
N LEU A 31 -10.38 8.38 -3.02
CA LEU A 31 -9.72 9.69 -2.99
C LEU A 31 -10.09 10.55 -4.20
N ILE A 32 -10.11 9.97 -5.41
CA ILE A 32 -10.55 10.67 -6.62
C ILE A 32 -11.99 11.15 -6.46
N LEU A 33 -12.91 10.24 -6.11
CA LEU A 33 -14.32 10.57 -5.97
C LEU A 33 -14.54 11.62 -4.88
N GLY A 34 -13.92 11.44 -3.71
CA GLY A 34 -14.05 12.36 -2.60
C GLY A 34 -13.47 13.74 -2.89
N GLY A 35 -12.33 13.82 -3.57
CA GLY A 35 -11.76 15.10 -4.02
C GLY A 35 -12.65 15.84 -5.02
N LEU A 36 -13.25 15.10 -5.96
CA LEU A 36 -14.22 15.67 -6.90
C LEU A 36 -15.48 16.18 -6.18
N LEU A 37 -16.02 15.42 -5.24
CA LEU A 37 -17.21 15.81 -4.45
C LEU A 37 -16.92 16.99 -3.51
N ALA A 38 -15.71 17.08 -2.96
CA ALA A 38 -15.28 18.16 -2.08
C ALA A 38 -14.88 19.45 -2.84
N GLY A 39 -14.85 19.42 -4.18
CA GLY A 39 -14.45 20.56 -5.01
C GLY A 39 -12.94 20.83 -5.05
N THR A 40 -12.10 20.01 -4.40
CA THR A 40 -10.63 20.10 -4.47
C THR A 40 -10.06 19.45 -5.74
N GLY A 41 -10.86 18.61 -6.41
CA GLY A 41 -10.45 17.84 -7.57
C GLY A 41 -9.47 16.72 -7.21
N ILE A 42 -8.72 16.26 -8.21
CA ILE A 42 -7.63 15.29 -8.00
C ILE A 42 -6.40 16.07 -7.52
N LEU A 43 -5.84 15.70 -6.38
CA LEU A 43 -4.64 16.34 -5.84
C LEU A 43 -3.35 15.87 -6.54
N PRO A 44 -2.25 16.63 -6.47
CA PRO A 44 -1.02 16.31 -7.22
C PRO A 44 -0.35 14.98 -6.83
N SER A 45 -0.56 14.49 -5.60
CA SER A 45 -0.12 13.17 -5.12
C SER A 45 -1.21 12.48 -4.28
N VAL A 46 -1.09 11.18 -4.04
CA VAL A 46 -1.98 10.44 -3.13
C VAL A 46 -1.81 10.95 -1.70
N SER A 47 -0.58 11.28 -1.29
CA SER A 47 -0.31 11.79 0.06
C SER A 47 -0.73 13.25 0.26
N ASP A 48 -0.93 14.02 -0.81
CA ASP A 48 -1.47 15.40 -0.71
C ASP A 48 -2.89 15.41 -0.14
N TYR A 49 -3.64 14.30 -0.25
CA TYR A 49 -4.96 14.16 0.39
C TYR A 49 -4.90 14.21 1.93
N TYR A 50 -3.72 14.02 2.53
CA TYR A 50 -3.49 14.31 3.93
C TYR A 50 -3.89 15.74 4.29
N HIS A 51 -3.69 16.71 3.39
CA HIS A 51 -3.94 18.13 3.65
C HIS A 51 -5.30 18.60 3.17
N SER A 52 -6.25 17.67 3.03
CA SER A 52 -7.60 17.94 2.55
C SER A 52 -8.65 17.37 3.48
N VAL A 53 -9.93 17.64 3.19
CA VAL A 53 -11.08 17.02 3.89
C VAL A 53 -11.12 15.49 3.78
N MET A 54 -10.32 14.89 2.88
CA MET A 54 -10.17 13.44 2.75
C MET A 54 -9.09 12.85 3.66
N ARG A 55 -8.46 13.65 4.55
CA ARG A 55 -7.43 13.20 5.50
C ARG A 55 -7.85 11.94 6.24
N ASP A 56 -9.07 11.93 6.77
CA ASP A 56 -9.57 10.85 7.62
C ASP A 56 -9.60 9.51 6.86
N ILE A 57 -9.98 9.54 5.57
CA ILE A 57 -9.99 8.37 4.71
C ILE A 57 -8.57 7.91 4.39
N PHE A 58 -7.68 8.84 4.03
CA PHE A 58 -6.29 8.52 3.72
C PHE A 58 -5.58 7.89 4.94
N VAL A 59 -5.61 8.57 6.08
CA VAL A 59 -4.98 8.14 7.33
C VAL A 59 -5.63 6.85 7.84
N GLY A 60 -6.97 6.81 7.90
CA GLY A 60 -7.71 5.62 8.37
C GLY A 60 -7.43 4.38 7.52
N CYS A 61 -7.35 4.53 6.20
CA CYS A 61 -7.01 3.42 5.31
C CYS A 61 -5.58 2.90 5.54
N LEU A 62 -4.60 3.79 5.68
CA LEU A 62 -3.22 3.39 5.97
C LEU A 62 -3.06 2.71 7.33
N PHE A 63 -3.80 3.16 8.35
CA PHE A 63 -3.85 2.46 9.64
C PHE A 63 -4.47 1.07 9.50
N ALA A 64 -5.59 0.93 8.78
CA ALA A 64 -6.19 -0.38 8.53
C ALA A 64 -5.23 -1.31 7.76
N ILE A 65 -4.56 -0.80 6.72
CA ILE A 65 -3.53 -1.51 5.96
C ILE A 65 -2.39 -1.95 6.90
N GLY A 66 -1.89 -1.06 7.75
CA GLY A 66 -0.82 -1.34 8.69
C GLY A 66 -1.15 -2.46 9.66
N VAL A 67 -2.35 -2.41 10.27
CA VAL A 67 -2.84 -3.46 11.17
C VAL A 67 -2.98 -4.80 10.44
N PHE A 68 -3.54 -4.81 9.22
CA PHE A 68 -3.68 -6.06 8.46
C PHE A 68 -2.34 -6.66 8.06
N LEU A 69 -1.35 -5.83 7.72
CA LEU A 69 0.00 -6.28 7.41
C LEU A 69 0.70 -6.82 8.65
N ILE A 70 0.63 -6.16 9.81
CA ILE A 70 1.25 -6.69 11.04
C ILE A 70 0.56 -7.97 11.51
N SER A 71 -0.76 -8.05 11.36
CA SER A 71 -1.54 -9.25 11.71
C SER A 71 -1.33 -10.41 10.73
N TYR A 72 -0.62 -10.16 9.63
CA TYR A 72 -0.30 -11.17 8.65
C TYR A 72 0.74 -12.16 9.18
N LYS A 73 0.26 -13.24 9.79
CA LYS A 73 1.10 -14.43 10.01
C LYS A 73 1.29 -15.15 8.69
N GLY A 74 2.37 -14.83 7.99
CA GLY A 74 2.75 -15.55 6.79
C GLY A 74 3.36 -16.91 7.09
N HIS A 75 3.85 -17.59 6.05
CA HIS A 75 4.46 -18.90 6.24
C HIS A 75 5.83 -18.77 6.94
N PRO A 76 6.23 -19.75 7.76
CA PRO A 76 7.58 -19.79 8.32
C PRO A 76 8.63 -19.80 7.21
N LEU A 77 9.82 -19.30 7.52
CA LEU A 77 10.94 -19.17 6.59
C LEU A 77 11.17 -20.50 5.85
N LYS A 78 11.09 -20.48 4.52
CA LYS A 78 11.38 -21.65 3.70
C LYS A 78 12.85 -21.66 3.28
N GLU A 79 13.43 -22.82 3.01
CA GLU A 79 14.80 -22.93 2.49
C GLU A 79 15.01 -21.99 1.30
N GLY A 80 16.09 -21.20 1.33
CA GLY A 80 16.40 -20.19 0.30
C GLY A 80 15.67 -18.83 0.43
N GLU A 81 14.87 -18.60 1.47
CA GLU A 81 14.36 -17.25 1.79
C GLU A 81 15.34 -16.47 2.66
N ARG A 82 15.57 -15.21 2.31
CA ARG A 82 16.36 -14.29 3.16
C ARG A 82 15.56 -13.73 4.33
N PHE A 83 14.25 -13.53 4.14
CA PHE A 83 13.35 -12.93 5.13
C PHE A 83 12.04 -13.70 5.22
N SER A 84 11.56 -13.88 6.45
CA SER A 84 10.24 -14.47 6.70
C SER A 84 9.15 -13.52 6.19
N ASP A 85 8.00 -14.09 5.82
CA ASP A 85 6.83 -13.29 5.47
C ASP A 85 6.48 -12.28 6.58
N ASP A 86 6.51 -12.75 7.83
CA ASP A 86 6.07 -12.03 9.04
C ASP A 86 6.90 -10.76 9.31
N ILE A 87 8.23 -10.85 9.13
CA ILE A 87 9.11 -9.69 9.29
C ILE A 87 8.82 -8.65 8.21
N VAL A 88 8.68 -9.08 6.96
CA VAL A 88 8.48 -8.14 5.84
C VAL A 88 7.11 -7.46 5.97
N THR A 89 6.05 -8.19 6.33
CA THR A 89 4.74 -7.57 6.53
C THR A 89 4.71 -6.69 7.77
N THR A 90 5.42 -7.03 8.83
CA THR A 90 5.54 -6.16 10.02
C THR A 90 6.24 -4.85 9.66
N ILE A 91 7.36 -4.91 8.94
CA ILE A 91 8.08 -3.71 8.45
C ILE A 91 7.16 -2.87 7.56
N ALA A 92 6.45 -3.51 6.61
CA ALA A 92 5.50 -2.82 5.75
C ALA A 92 4.38 -2.15 6.56
N GLY A 93 3.84 -2.83 7.58
CA GLY A 93 2.75 -2.27 8.38
C GLY A 93 3.20 -1.10 9.26
N ILE A 94 4.39 -1.19 9.87
CA ILE A 94 4.99 -0.06 10.61
C ILE A 94 5.26 1.11 9.66
N ALA A 95 5.76 0.85 8.45
CA ALA A 95 5.98 1.88 7.45
C ALA A 95 4.66 2.52 7.00
N ALA A 96 3.56 1.75 6.86
CA ALA A 96 2.24 2.31 6.57
C ALA A 96 1.76 3.27 7.67
N PHE A 97 1.97 2.93 8.96
CA PHE A 97 1.71 3.86 10.06
C PHE A 97 2.58 5.12 9.96
N GLY A 98 3.85 4.97 9.58
CA GLY A 98 4.74 6.10 9.33
C GLY A 98 4.18 7.06 8.27
N VAL A 99 3.74 6.55 7.11
CA VAL A 99 3.08 7.37 6.07
C VAL A 99 1.83 8.07 6.60
N ALA A 100 1.07 7.42 7.48
CA ALA A 100 -0.16 7.95 8.07
C ALA A 100 0.07 9.00 9.17
N LEU A 101 1.19 8.92 9.90
CA LEU A 101 1.50 9.80 11.03
C LEU A 101 2.39 10.98 10.65
N PHE A 102 3.14 10.86 9.55
CA PHE A 102 4.01 11.90 9.04
C PHE A 102 3.37 12.59 7.82
N PRO A 103 2.96 13.87 7.93
CA PRO A 103 2.48 14.63 6.78
C PRO A 103 3.61 14.92 5.80
N ASN A 104 3.27 14.96 4.51
CA ASN A 104 4.15 15.51 3.48
C ASN A 104 4.17 17.05 3.52
N GLU A 105 4.96 17.67 2.65
CA GLU A 105 5.16 19.13 2.62
C GLU A 105 4.09 19.94 1.88
N ALA A 106 3.00 19.33 1.41
CA ALA A 106 1.96 20.04 0.64
C ALA A 106 1.05 20.93 1.51
N GLY A 107 1.04 20.74 2.83
CA GLY A 107 0.28 21.57 3.78
C GLY A 107 0.93 22.92 4.08
N GLY A 108 0.16 23.81 4.70
CA GLY A 108 0.67 25.10 5.17
C GLY A 108 1.76 24.93 6.23
N ARG A 109 2.79 25.79 6.19
CA ARG A 109 3.93 25.77 7.14
C ARG A 109 3.83 26.83 8.24
N ILE A 110 2.61 27.27 8.55
CA ILE A 110 2.38 28.36 9.50
C ILE A 110 2.20 27.78 10.91
N ASN A 111 1.29 26.83 11.07
CA ASN A 111 1.01 26.17 12.34
C ASN A 111 1.09 24.65 12.16
N PRO A 112 1.69 23.90 13.10
CA PRO A 112 1.65 22.44 13.08
C PRO A 112 0.20 21.94 13.12
N GLU A 113 -0.11 21.00 12.22
CA GLU A 113 -1.45 20.37 12.15
C GLU A 113 -1.45 18.97 12.78
N THR A 114 -0.28 18.49 13.20
CA THR A 114 -0.04 17.12 13.63
C THR A 114 0.97 17.09 14.78
N LEU A 115 0.88 16.06 15.63
CA LEU A 115 1.85 15.84 16.70
C LEU A 115 3.28 15.66 16.16
N SER A 116 3.45 15.02 15.00
CA SER A 116 4.77 14.83 14.39
C SER A 116 5.38 16.17 13.96
N GLN A 117 4.60 17.06 13.34
CA GLN A 117 5.09 18.42 13.03
C GLN A 117 5.42 19.23 14.29
N GLU A 118 4.62 19.09 15.36
CA GLU A 118 4.86 19.77 16.64
C GLU A 118 6.17 19.31 17.30
N LEU A 119 6.41 17.99 17.33
CA LEU A 119 7.55 17.42 18.06
C LEU A 119 8.87 17.49 17.29
N ILE A 120 8.85 17.26 15.97
CA ILE A 120 10.08 17.14 15.16
C ILE A 120 10.19 18.20 14.05
N GLY A 121 9.18 19.05 13.88
CA GLY A 121 9.15 20.11 12.88
C GLY A 121 8.72 19.62 11.48
N PHE A 122 8.34 20.58 10.61
CA PHE A 122 7.81 20.32 9.28
C PHE A 122 8.75 19.49 8.39
N SER A 123 10.05 19.83 8.37
CA SER A 123 11.02 19.16 7.48
C SER A 123 11.29 17.71 7.90
N ALA A 124 11.42 17.44 9.20
CA ALA A 124 11.65 16.09 9.69
C ALA A 124 10.40 15.22 9.56
N ALA A 125 9.21 15.81 9.75
CA ALA A 125 7.95 15.12 9.47
C ALA A 125 7.86 14.73 7.98
N ALA A 126 8.12 15.65 7.04
CA ALA A 126 8.14 15.34 5.62
C ALA A 126 9.18 14.25 5.27
N MET A 127 10.38 14.30 5.86
CA MET A 127 11.38 13.24 5.70
C MET A 127 10.86 11.88 6.22
N GLY A 128 10.21 11.88 7.39
CA GLY A 128 9.56 10.70 7.96
C GLY A 128 8.52 10.10 7.02
N HIS A 129 7.74 10.95 6.34
CA HIS A 129 6.77 10.54 5.32
C HIS A 129 7.46 9.81 4.17
N TYR A 130 8.48 10.41 3.57
CA TYR A 130 9.20 9.84 2.42
C TYR A 130 9.93 8.53 2.76
N LEU A 131 10.63 8.48 3.89
CA LEU A 131 11.31 7.27 4.34
C LEU A 131 10.32 6.13 4.57
N SER A 132 9.20 6.44 5.22
CA SER A 132 8.11 5.47 5.43
C SER A 132 7.52 5.00 4.11
N GLY A 133 7.30 5.90 3.14
CA GLY A 133 6.82 5.56 1.80
C GLY A 133 7.76 4.62 1.04
N VAL A 134 9.07 4.89 1.06
CA VAL A 134 10.09 4.05 0.40
C VAL A 134 10.13 2.66 1.04
N ILE A 135 10.14 2.57 2.37
CA ILE A 135 10.15 1.28 3.08
C ILE A 135 8.86 0.50 2.79
N PHE A 136 7.72 1.19 2.79
CA PHE A 136 6.42 0.60 2.49
C PHE A 136 6.40 0.02 1.08
N LEU A 137 6.60 0.84 0.05
CA LEU A 137 6.57 0.41 -1.36
C LEU A 137 7.65 -0.63 -1.67
N GLY A 138 8.85 -0.51 -1.08
CA GLY A 138 9.91 -1.50 -1.19
C GLY A 138 9.50 -2.86 -0.64
N SER A 139 8.82 -2.89 0.50
CA SER A 139 8.29 -4.12 1.10
C SER A 139 7.20 -4.76 0.21
N LEU A 140 6.29 -3.95 -0.34
CA LEU A 140 5.25 -4.44 -1.26
C LEU A 140 5.83 -5.00 -2.56
N THR A 141 6.85 -4.32 -3.10
CA THR A 141 7.62 -4.77 -4.27
C THR A 141 8.25 -6.13 -4.01
N TYR A 142 8.95 -6.29 -2.87
CA TYR A 142 9.56 -7.56 -2.49
C TYR A 142 8.52 -8.67 -2.36
N PHE A 143 7.34 -8.38 -1.77
CA PHE A 143 6.25 -9.34 -1.70
C PHE A 143 5.80 -9.81 -3.08
N CYS A 144 5.57 -8.89 -4.00
CA CYS A 144 5.11 -9.21 -5.35
C CYS A 144 6.17 -10.02 -6.13
N LEU A 145 7.40 -9.52 -6.19
CA LEU A 145 8.45 -10.08 -7.04
C LEU A 145 9.04 -11.38 -6.49
N VAL A 146 9.14 -11.52 -5.16
CA VAL A 146 9.82 -12.64 -4.52
C VAL A 146 8.79 -13.58 -3.90
N LYS A 147 8.04 -13.12 -2.90
CA LYS A 147 7.23 -14.00 -2.04
C LYS A 147 6.03 -14.58 -2.76
N PHE A 148 5.28 -13.77 -3.50
CA PHE A 148 4.10 -14.23 -4.23
C PHE A 148 4.46 -15.03 -5.48
N ALA A 149 5.50 -14.60 -6.21
CA ALA A 149 5.94 -15.24 -7.44
C ALA A 149 6.54 -16.64 -7.22
N ARG A 150 7.23 -16.90 -6.09
CA ARG A 150 8.06 -18.09 -5.88
C ARG A 150 7.37 -19.42 -6.19
N THR A 151 6.22 -19.67 -5.57
CA THR A 151 5.48 -20.95 -5.69
C THR A 151 4.24 -20.83 -6.57
N ALA A 152 4.10 -19.72 -7.30
CA ALA A 152 2.93 -19.49 -8.14
C ALA A 152 3.01 -20.26 -9.46
N LYS A 153 1.83 -20.72 -9.91
CA LYS A 153 1.61 -21.19 -11.29
C LYS A 153 2.00 -20.07 -12.29
N PRO A 154 2.42 -20.41 -13.53
CA PRO A 154 2.97 -19.44 -14.49
C PRO A 154 2.13 -18.18 -14.67
N PHE A 155 0.82 -18.32 -14.95
CA PHE A 155 -0.08 -17.18 -15.14
C PHE A 155 -0.08 -16.20 -13.95
N ARG A 156 -0.26 -16.70 -12.73
CA ARG A 156 -0.24 -15.86 -11.51
C ARG A 156 1.13 -15.25 -11.24
N ARG A 157 2.21 -15.99 -11.56
CA ARG A 157 3.58 -15.49 -11.43
C ARG A 157 3.83 -14.29 -12.32
N HIS A 158 3.31 -14.29 -13.55
CA HIS A 158 3.40 -13.14 -14.45
C HIS A 158 2.66 -11.92 -13.88
N ILE A 159 1.45 -12.11 -13.35
CA ILE A 159 0.69 -11.04 -12.67
C ILE A 159 1.53 -10.43 -11.54
N TYR A 160 2.05 -11.26 -10.63
CA TYR A 160 2.83 -10.75 -9.49
C TYR A 160 4.10 -10.01 -9.92
N ARG A 161 4.79 -10.50 -10.96
CA ARG A 161 5.98 -9.84 -11.50
C ARG A 161 5.66 -8.52 -12.19
N ALA A 162 4.58 -8.47 -12.96
CA ALA A 162 4.11 -7.24 -13.59
C ALA A 162 3.73 -6.21 -12.52
N CYS A 163 2.92 -6.59 -11.53
CA CYS A 163 2.55 -5.72 -10.42
C CYS A 163 3.78 -5.20 -9.66
N GLY A 164 4.70 -6.08 -9.28
CA GLY A 164 5.94 -5.68 -8.60
C GLY A 164 6.84 -4.77 -9.46
N GLY A 165 6.87 -5.00 -10.78
CA GLY A 165 7.56 -4.13 -11.74
C GLY A 165 6.94 -2.73 -11.81
N PHE A 166 5.62 -2.63 -11.86
CA PHE A 166 4.92 -1.35 -11.81
C PHE A 166 5.16 -0.60 -10.49
N ILE A 167 5.14 -1.29 -9.34
CA ILE A 167 5.39 -0.66 -8.05
C ILE A 167 6.80 -0.09 -7.98
N VAL A 168 7.83 -0.86 -8.37
CA VAL A 168 9.22 -0.38 -8.27
C VAL A 168 9.52 0.72 -9.27
N LEU A 169 9.13 0.56 -10.54
CA LEU A 169 9.35 1.58 -11.56
C LEU A 169 8.55 2.83 -11.24
N GLY A 170 7.29 2.67 -10.84
CA GLY A 170 6.43 3.76 -10.40
C GLY A 170 7.02 4.48 -9.20
N GLY A 171 7.48 3.78 -8.17
CA GLY A 171 8.11 4.39 -6.99
C GLY A 171 9.36 5.21 -7.34
N VAL A 172 10.21 4.72 -8.26
CA VAL A 172 11.38 5.46 -8.76
C VAL A 172 10.94 6.71 -9.52
N VAL A 173 10.00 6.59 -10.46
CA VAL A 173 9.53 7.73 -11.25
C VAL A 173 8.81 8.76 -10.37
N ALA A 174 7.99 8.32 -9.41
CA ALA A 174 7.33 9.20 -8.44
C ALA A 174 8.35 9.94 -7.57
N THR A 175 9.40 9.25 -7.11
CA THR A 175 10.49 9.90 -6.34
C THR A 175 11.19 10.98 -7.18
N ILE A 176 11.54 10.68 -8.44
CA ILE A 176 12.15 11.66 -9.35
C ILE A 176 11.20 12.84 -9.60
N ALA A 177 9.92 12.57 -9.86
CA ALA A 177 8.90 13.59 -10.06
C ALA A 177 8.71 14.48 -8.82
N SER A 178 8.76 13.91 -7.62
CA SER A 178 8.74 14.68 -6.36
C SER A 178 9.98 15.55 -6.19
N LEU A 179 11.17 15.05 -6.54
CA LEU A 179 12.41 15.86 -6.52
C LEU A 179 12.34 17.03 -7.52
N ILE A 180 11.76 16.80 -8.71
CA ILE A 180 11.52 17.83 -9.72
C ILE A 180 10.48 18.86 -9.22
N LYS A 181 9.38 18.39 -8.61
CA LYS A 181 8.36 19.26 -8.00
C LYS A 181 8.97 20.21 -6.97
N LEU A 182 9.93 19.72 -6.18
CA LEU A 182 10.53 20.47 -5.07
C LEU A 182 11.72 21.35 -5.45
N ASN A 183 12.57 20.89 -6.35
CA ASN A 183 13.86 21.54 -6.65
C ASN A 183 14.09 21.83 -8.14
N GLY A 184 13.15 21.45 -9.00
CA GLY A 184 13.28 21.58 -10.45
C GLY A 184 12.97 22.99 -10.97
N PRO A 185 13.29 23.25 -12.25
CA PRO A 185 12.90 24.50 -12.90
C PRO A 185 11.38 24.69 -12.89
N ALA A 186 10.92 25.94 -12.71
CA ALA A 186 9.49 26.25 -12.57
C ALA A 186 8.57 25.64 -13.66
N PRO A 187 8.94 25.65 -14.97
CA PRO A 187 8.09 25.04 -16.00
C PRO A 187 7.94 23.52 -15.83
N LEU A 188 9.02 22.85 -15.41
CA LEU A 188 9.02 21.40 -15.25
C LEU A 188 8.30 20.99 -13.97
N ALA A 189 8.47 21.75 -12.88
CA ALA A 189 7.71 21.55 -11.65
C ALA A 189 6.21 21.76 -11.87
N ALA A 190 5.81 22.81 -12.60
CA ALA A 190 4.42 23.05 -12.98
C ALA A 190 3.85 21.89 -13.80
N TRP A 191 4.59 21.39 -14.79
CA TRP A 191 4.18 20.24 -15.61
C TRP A 191 3.89 18.99 -14.77
N VAL A 192 4.74 18.67 -13.79
CA VAL A 192 4.52 17.54 -12.86
C VAL A 192 3.23 17.71 -12.06
N VAL A 193 2.97 18.92 -11.56
CA VAL A 193 1.82 19.24 -10.70
C VAL A 193 0.52 19.29 -11.49
N GLU A 194 0.50 20.00 -12.62
CA GLU A 194 -0.69 20.19 -13.46
C GLU A 194 -1.21 18.86 -14.03
N LEU A 195 -0.31 17.98 -14.47
CA LEU A 195 -0.66 16.66 -14.97
C LEU A 195 -0.90 15.62 -13.86
N ARG A 196 -0.65 15.97 -12.58
CA ARG A 196 -0.82 15.09 -11.42
C ARG A 196 -0.06 13.77 -11.61
N LEU A 197 1.17 13.86 -12.14
CA LEU A 197 1.94 12.67 -12.53
C LEU A 197 2.23 11.77 -11.34
N ILE A 198 2.60 12.38 -10.20
CA ILE A 198 2.90 11.67 -8.96
C ILE A 198 1.65 10.88 -8.52
N PHE A 199 0.49 11.54 -8.47
CA PHE A 199 -0.79 10.89 -8.14
C PHE A 199 -1.07 9.67 -9.01
N TRP A 200 -1.02 9.80 -10.34
CA TRP A 200 -1.35 8.68 -11.23
C TRP A 200 -0.39 7.50 -11.07
N ILE A 201 0.90 7.79 -10.91
CA ILE A 201 1.92 6.76 -10.72
C ILE A 201 1.71 6.03 -9.38
N GLU A 202 1.48 6.77 -8.30
CA GLU A 202 1.19 6.21 -6.98
C GLU A 202 -0.09 5.40 -6.98
N ALA A 203 -1.17 5.93 -7.56
CA ALA A 203 -2.45 5.24 -7.69
C ALA A 203 -2.32 3.93 -8.46
N LEU A 204 -1.59 3.92 -9.58
CA LEU A 204 -1.32 2.70 -10.35
C LEU A 204 -0.47 1.69 -9.55
N GLY A 205 0.50 2.16 -8.77
CA GLY A 205 1.29 1.32 -7.85
C GLY A 205 0.41 0.66 -6.78
N ILE A 206 -0.48 1.43 -6.16
CA ILE A 206 -1.43 0.94 -5.13
C ILE A 206 -2.41 -0.07 -5.75
N LEU A 207 -2.96 0.23 -6.94
CA LEU A 207 -3.83 -0.68 -7.68
C LEU A 207 -3.10 -1.98 -8.04
N ALA A 208 -1.86 -1.88 -8.53
CA ALA A 208 -1.03 -3.04 -8.87
C ALA A 208 -0.81 -3.93 -7.65
N PHE A 209 -0.49 -3.34 -6.49
CA PHE A 209 -0.39 -4.10 -5.24
C PHE A 209 -1.72 -4.75 -4.85
N GLY A 210 -2.81 -3.98 -4.82
CA GLY A 210 -4.14 -4.48 -4.44
C GLY A 210 -4.58 -5.67 -5.30
N ILE A 211 -4.40 -5.59 -6.62
CA ILE A 211 -4.67 -6.68 -7.57
C ILE A 211 -3.80 -7.90 -7.26
N SER A 212 -2.50 -7.71 -7.08
CA SER A 212 -1.58 -8.82 -6.75
C SER A 212 -1.99 -9.53 -5.45
N TRP A 213 -2.45 -8.77 -4.46
CA TRP A 213 -2.87 -9.27 -3.16
C TRP A 213 -4.19 -10.04 -3.26
N LEU A 214 -5.17 -9.53 -4.01
CA LEU A 214 -6.44 -10.21 -4.26
C LEU A 214 -6.24 -11.52 -5.02
N VAL A 215 -5.39 -11.54 -6.05
CA VAL A 215 -5.04 -12.76 -6.80
C VAL A 215 -4.40 -13.79 -5.87
N LYS A 216 -3.53 -13.35 -4.95
CA LYS A 216 -2.93 -14.23 -3.93
C LYS A 216 -3.95 -14.74 -2.92
N GLY A 217 -4.87 -13.90 -2.48
CA GLY A 217 -5.96 -14.26 -1.56
C GLY A 217 -6.89 -15.31 -2.17
N GLN A 218 -7.35 -15.08 -3.41
CA GLN A 218 -8.19 -16.02 -4.13
C GLN A 218 -7.48 -17.36 -4.34
N ALA A 219 -6.20 -17.33 -4.71
CA ALA A 219 -5.39 -18.53 -4.88
C ALA A 219 -5.35 -19.44 -3.63
N GLN A 220 -5.31 -18.85 -2.44
CA GLN A 220 -5.34 -19.59 -1.17
C GLN A 220 -6.75 -20.05 -0.82
N PHE A 221 -7.76 -19.21 -1.08
CA PHE A 221 -9.16 -19.56 -0.89
C PHE A 221 -9.55 -20.80 -1.71
N ASP A 222 -9.21 -20.83 -3.00
CA ASP A 222 -9.50 -21.97 -3.87
C ASP A 222 -8.79 -23.25 -3.40
N MET A 223 -7.54 -23.11 -2.93
CA MET A 223 -6.77 -24.23 -2.38
C MET A 223 -7.45 -24.80 -1.14
N VAL A 224 -7.79 -23.97 -0.15
CA VAL A 224 -8.46 -24.42 1.07
C VAL A 224 -9.81 -25.05 0.74
N LYS A 225 -10.63 -24.39 -0.08
CA LYS A 225 -11.94 -24.90 -0.49
C LYS A 225 -11.82 -26.28 -1.15
N SER A 226 -10.83 -26.49 -2.01
CA SER A 226 -10.61 -27.79 -2.66
C SER A 226 -10.25 -28.90 -1.66
N VAL A 227 -9.47 -28.58 -0.62
CA VAL A 227 -9.11 -29.53 0.45
C VAL A 227 -10.33 -29.87 1.30
N LEU A 228 -11.15 -28.86 1.65
CA LEU A 228 -12.36 -29.06 2.44
C LEU A 228 -13.39 -29.92 1.70
N ILE A 229 -13.58 -29.71 0.39
CA ILE A 229 -14.50 -30.53 -0.42
C ILE A 229 -14.02 -31.98 -0.47
N ARG A 230 -12.72 -32.22 -0.74
CA ARG A 230 -12.14 -33.57 -0.80
C ARG A 230 -12.20 -34.34 0.51
N ARG A 231 -12.34 -33.65 1.65
CA ARG A 231 -12.49 -34.28 2.97
C ARG A 231 -13.92 -34.72 3.28
N LYS A 232 -14.91 -34.14 2.60
CA LYS A 232 -16.34 -34.47 2.78
C LYS A 232 -16.81 -35.60 1.87
N LEU A 233 -16.03 -35.93 0.84
CA LEU A 233 -16.20 -37.07 -0.05
C LEU A 233 -15.45 -38.29 0.52
#